data_AF-A0A9R1Q132-F1
#
_entry.id   AF-A0A9R1Q132-F1
#
_cell.length_a   1.000
_cell.length_b   1.000
_cell.length_c   1.000
_cell.angle_alpha   90.00
_cell.angle_beta   90.00
_cell.angle_gamma   90.00
#
_symmetry.space_group_name_H-M   'P 1'
#
loop_
_entity.id
_entity.type
_entity.pdbx_description
1 polymer ?
#
loop_
_entity_poly.entity_id
_entity_poly.type
_entity_poly.pdbx_seq_one_letter_code
_entity_poly.pdbx_strand_id
1 'polypeptide(L)'
;MTVAQAIEKDRLYVVDHHDWVMPYLKRINELPGDEEKGEISQRKSYATRTLFFLQDDSTLKPLAIELSSPHPKDERLGGTSTVYTPPDELKAGDAASDTFTAWDLAKAHAASNDACKNNYVLHWLRTHATMEPVVLAANRQMSVLHPIHKLLKPHFRNTLDTNSTARHIVIGSGDERQGGAFYRNMHEVNFFTGKYGMEMSSKAYASYNFTELAFPNELIKRGVARGDPKKAEELELLIKDYPYAVDGLEIWTAIKEWVTDYCAIYYADGDGAVAGDSELQAWWSEVRNVGHGDLRDAPWWPAMDSVDDLVETCSTIIWLGSAYHSAVSFGQYAYNGFVPNRPTMNPPVKPGEPLMGERPDTEQWTSEQRAAKALLEFNSKLDAIAEAVKKRNADGALRNRNGPVEVPYTLLAPRADPTVPHVGGIPNSIAV
;
A
#
# COMPACT_ATOMS: atom_id res chain seq x y z
N MET A 1 -31.98 4.98 9.90
CA MET A 1 -31.76 4.61 8.48
C MET A 1 -31.82 3.10 8.37
N THR A 2 -32.47 2.55 7.35
CA THR A 2 -32.48 1.10 7.09
C THR A 2 -31.22 0.68 6.32
N VAL A 3 -30.91 -0.63 6.26
CA VAL A 3 -29.76 -1.15 5.48
C VAL A 3 -29.90 -0.78 4.00
N ALA A 4 -31.08 -0.98 3.40
CA ALA A 4 -31.31 -0.64 1.99
C ALA A 4 -31.06 0.85 1.71
N GLN A 5 -31.53 1.75 2.59
CA GLN A 5 -31.27 3.18 2.48
C GLN A 5 -29.78 3.53 2.64
N ALA A 6 -29.04 2.79 3.49
CA ALA A 6 -27.62 3.01 3.68
C ALA A 6 -26.79 2.57 2.46
N ILE A 7 -27.18 1.48 1.80
CA ILE A 7 -26.58 1.04 0.53
C ILE A 7 -26.87 2.05 -0.57
N GLU A 8 -28.14 2.44 -0.75
CA GLU A 8 -28.56 3.40 -1.78
C GLU A 8 -27.86 4.77 -1.65
N LYS A 9 -27.49 5.14 -0.42
CA LYS A 9 -26.80 6.40 -0.12
C LYS A 9 -25.28 6.27 -0.03
N ASP A 10 -24.70 5.13 -0.40
CA ASP A 10 -23.25 4.87 -0.35
C ASP A 10 -22.63 5.05 1.05
N ARG A 11 -23.35 4.60 2.07
CA ARG A 11 -22.96 4.74 3.48
C ARG A 11 -22.51 3.44 4.14
N LEU A 12 -22.52 2.30 3.43
CA LEU A 12 -22.00 1.04 3.94
C LEU A 12 -20.70 0.67 3.25
N TYR A 13 -19.69 0.37 4.06
CA TYR A 13 -18.35 0.01 3.62
C TYR A 13 -17.93 -1.29 4.27
N VAL A 14 -17.07 -2.05 3.60
CA VAL A 14 -16.59 -3.33 4.10
C VAL A 14 -15.07 -3.41 4.00
N VAL A 15 -14.44 -3.92 5.06
CA VAL A 15 -13.09 -4.45 5.00
C VAL A 15 -13.21 -5.97 4.97
N ASP A 16 -12.96 -6.56 3.80
CA ASP A 16 -13.15 -7.99 3.56
C ASP A 16 -11.82 -8.73 3.50
N HIS A 17 -11.52 -9.47 4.57
CA HIS A 17 -10.39 -10.40 4.64
C HIS A 17 -10.83 -11.86 4.49
N HIS A 18 -12.13 -12.13 4.30
CA HIS A 18 -12.68 -13.47 4.28
C HIS A 18 -12.07 -14.33 3.17
N ASP A 19 -12.16 -13.87 1.93
CA ASP A 19 -11.91 -14.71 0.75
C ASP A 19 -10.42 -15.06 0.54
N TRP A 20 -9.51 -14.22 1.04
CA TRP A 20 -8.08 -14.48 0.93
C TRP A 20 -7.53 -15.32 2.10
N VAL A 21 -8.16 -15.27 3.28
CA VAL A 21 -7.75 -16.04 4.47
C VAL A 21 -8.43 -17.41 4.53
N MET A 22 -9.73 -17.48 4.24
CA MET A 22 -10.54 -18.70 4.38
C MET A 22 -9.90 -19.94 3.72
N PRO A 23 -9.33 -19.87 2.49
CA PRO A 23 -8.72 -21.04 1.85
C PRO A 23 -7.49 -21.61 2.58
N TYR A 24 -6.89 -20.87 3.51
CA TYR A 24 -5.69 -21.27 4.26
C TYR A 24 -5.97 -21.55 5.73
N LEU A 25 -7.18 -21.21 6.20
CA LEU A 25 -7.44 -21.03 7.62
C LEU A 25 -7.30 -22.33 8.43
N LYS A 26 -7.70 -23.48 7.87
CA LYS A 26 -7.49 -24.78 8.52
C LYS A 26 -6.00 -25.08 8.71
N ARG A 27 -5.21 -25.02 7.62
CA ARG A 27 -3.76 -25.26 7.65
C ARG A 27 -3.05 -24.34 8.63
N ILE A 28 -3.47 -23.07 8.70
CA ILE A 28 -2.98 -22.06 9.65
C ILE A 28 -3.33 -22.44 11.09
N ASN A 29 -4.59 -22.80 11.35
CA ASN A 29 -5.07 -23.14 12.69
C ASN A 29 -4.54 -24.48 13.21
N GLU A 30 -3.99 -25.31 12.34
CA GLU A 30 -3.28 -26.55 12.69
C GLU A 30 -1.81 -26.30 13.08
N LEU A 31 -1.30 -25.06 12.97
CA LEU A 31 0.06 -24.69 13.41
C LEU A 31 0.15 -24.40 14.93
N PRO A 32 1.28 -24.73 15.57
CA PRO A 32 2.39 -25.55 15.08
C PRO A 32 2.03 -27.03 14.92
N GLY A 33 2.67 -27.69 13.95
CA GLY A 33 2.72 -29.15 13.92
C GLY A 33 3.49 -29.73 15.11
N ASP A 34 3.42 -31.04 15.33
CA ASP A 34 4.02 -31.69 16.51
C ASP A 34 5.52 -31.41 16.68
N GLU A 35 6.26 -31.33 15.57
CA GLU A 35 7.70 -31.05 15.54
C GLU A 35 8.05 -29.60 15.89
N GLU A 36 7.10 -28.67 15.79
CA GLU A 36 7.30 -27.24 16.01
C GLU A 36 6.73 -26.78 17.38
N LYS A 37 6.13 -27.72 18.14
CA LYS A 37 5.54 -27.45 19.46
C LYS A 37 6.61 -27.14 20.49
N GLY A 38 6.51 -25.95 21.09
CA GLY A 38 7.49 -25.44 22.05
C GLY A 38 8.50 -24.46 21.43
N GLU A 39 8.59 -24.40 20.10
CA GLU A 39 9.41 -23.42 19.38
C GLU A 39 8.59 -22.19 18.93
N ILE A 40 7.34 -22.40 18.51
CA ILE A 40 6.44 -21.32 18.08
C ILE A 40 5.08 -21.39 18.80
N SER A 41 4.45 -20.23 18.97
CA SER A 41 3.13 -20.12 19.60
C SER A 41 2.02 -20.74 18.75
N GLN A 42 1.06 -21.39 19.40
CA GLN A 42 -0.17 -21.85 18.75
C GLN A 42 -0.89 -20.71 18.04
N ARG A 43 -1.33 -20.97 16.81
CA ARG A 43 -2.05 -19.99 15.99
C ARG A 43 -3.53 -20.38 15.95
N LYS A 44 -4.40 -19.44 16.30
CA LYS A 44 -5.83 -19.53 16.04
C LYS A 44 -6.30 -18.21 15.46
N SER A 45 -6.80 -18.27 14.24
CA SER A 45 -7.32 -17.12 13.52
C SER A 45 -8.70 -17.42 12.96
N TYR A 46 -9.35 -16.36 12.50
CA TYR A 46 -10.61 -16.38 11.77
C TYR A 46 -10.43 -15.56 10.49
N ALA A 47 -11.17 -15.92 9.46
CA ALA A 47 -11.31 -15.11 8.26
C ALA A 47 -12.36 -14.03 8.57
N THR A 48 -11.96 -12.76 8.51
CA THR A 48 -12.79 -11.67 9.06
C THR A 48 -13.42 -10.80 7.99
N ARG A 49 -14.65 -10.34 8.24
CA ARG A 49 -15.28 -9.26 7.48
C ARG A 49 -15.81 -8.20 8.43
N THR A 50 -15.45 -6.94 8.21
CA THR A 50 -15.87 -5.82 9.07
C THR A 50 -16.73 -4.85 8.30
N LEU A 51 -17.94 -4.60 8.80
CA LEU A 51 -18.89 -3.66 8.22
C LEU A 51 -18.77 -2.29 8.92
N PHE A 52 -18.72 -1.22 8.14
CA PHE A 52 -18.69 0.16 8.61
C PHE A 52 -19.86 0.96 8.05
N PHE A 53 -20.33 1.93 8.84
CA PHE A 53 -21.30 2.92 8.43
C PHE A 53 -20.67 4.31 8.40
N LEU A 54 -20.81 5.00 7.27
CA LEU A 54 -20.39 6.39 7.11
C LEU A 54 -21.40 7.31 7.79
N GLN A 55 -20.97 8.03 8.83
CA GLN A 55 -21.79 8.98 9.58
C GLN A 55 -21.91 10.32 8.85
N ASP A 56 -22.85 11.17 9.28
CA ASP A 56 -23.06 12.48 8.65
C ASP A 56 -21.87 13.42 8.86
N ASP A 57 -21.06 13.17 9.89
CA ASP A 57 -19.81 13.88 10.17
C ASP A 57 -18.58 13.29 9.44
N SER A 58 -18.82 12.47 8.41
CA SER A 58 -17.82 11.75 7.60
C SER A 58 -16.99 10.69 8.32
N THR A 59 -17.23 10.42 9.60
CA THR A 59 -16.51 9.35 10.33
C THR A 59 -17.09 7.97 10.03
N LEU A 60 -16.25 6.93 10.05
CA LEU A 60 -16.69 5.54 9.89
C LEU A 60 -16.95 4.88 11.25
N LYS A 61 -18.19 4.43 11.49
CA LYS A 61 -18.57 3.66 12.68
C LYS A 61 -18.58 2.16 12.35
N PRO A 62 -17.81 1.31 13.04
CA PRO A 62 -17.91 -0.14 12.87
C PRO A 62 -19.27 -0.63 13.37
N LEU A 63 -19.98 -1.40 12.54
CA LEU A 63 -21.31 -1.95 12.84
C LEU A 63 -21.25 -3.41 13.28
N ALA A 64 -20.42 -4.21 12.62
CA ALA A 64 -20.35 -5.64 12.85
C ALA A 64 -18.99 -6.20 12.39
N ILE A 65 -18.55 -7.26 13.05
CA ILE A 65 -17.41 -8.07 12.65
C ILE A 65 -17.87 -9.52 12.56
N GLU A 66 -17.76 -10.10 11.38
CA GLU A 66 -17.96 -11.52 11.14
C GLU A 66 -16.61 -12.25 11.33
N LEU A 67 -16.60 -13.26 12.21
CA LEU A 67 -15.49 -14.20 12.36
C LEU A 67 -15.89 -15.54 11.76
N SER A 68 -15.26 -15.90 10.64
CA SER A 68 -15.57 -17.11 9.89
C SER A 68 -14.47 -18.15 10.05
N SER A 69 -14.86 -19.42 10.12
CA SER A 69 -13.96 -20.58 10.18
C SER A 69 -14.44 -21.67 9.22
N PRO A 70 -13.56 -22.57 8.74
CA PRO A 70 -13.99 -23.69 7.92
C PRO A 70 -14.93 -24.60 8.72
N HIS A 71 -15.92 -25.20 8.06
CA HIS A 71 -16.89 -26.05 8.74
C HIS A 71 -16.18 -27.24 9.43
N PRO A 72 -16.46 -27.51 10.72
CA PRO A 72 -15.63 -28.37 11.56
C PRO A 72 -15.59 -29.86 11.15
N LYS A 73 -16.54 -30.31 10.32
CA LYS A 73 -16.61 -31.71 9.84
C LYS A 73 -15.97 -31.92 8.47
N ASP A 74 -16.14 -30.97 7.56
CA ASP A 74 -15.71 -31.05 6.16
C ASP A 74 -15.74 -29.64 5.57
N GLU A 75 -14.60 -29.18 5.04
CA GLU A 75 -14.46 -27.84 4.44
C GLU A 75 -15.32 -27.66 3.19
N ARG A 76 -15.71 -28.76 2.53
CA ARG A 76 -16.62 -28.74 1.37
C ARG A 76 -18.03 -28.30 1.75
N LEU A 77 -18.37 -28.32 3.05
CA LEU A 77 -19.64 -27.81 3.57
C LEU A 77 -19.63 -26.29 3.76
N GLY A 78 -18.52 -25.61 3.44
CA GLY A 78 -18.38 -24.16 3.54
C GLY A 78 -17.79 -23.71 4.87
N GLY A 79 -18.11 -22.48 5.27
CA GLY A 79 -17.67 -21.88 6.53
C GLY A 79 -18.79 -21.80 7.58
N THR A 80 -18.41 -21.77 8.85
CA THR A 80 -19.27 -21.38 9.96
C THR A 80 -18.83 -20.01 10.47
N SER A 81 -19.79 -19.08 10.54
CA SER A 81 -19.56 -17.69 10.92
C SER A 81 -20.27 -17.31 12.21
N THR A 82 -19.61 -16.49 13.03
CA THR A 82 -20.22 -15.81 14.17
C THR A 82 -20.09 -14.30 13.96
N VAL A 83 -21.19 -13.57 14.14
CA VAL A 83 -21.21 -12.11 13.99
C VAL A 83 -21.21 -11.46 15.36
N TYR A 84 -20.31 -10.50 15.55
CA TYR A 84 -20.18 -9.67 16.74
C TYR A 84 -20.58 -8.24 16.39
N THR A 85 -21.28 -7.56 17.28
CA THR A 85 -21.66 -6.15 17.15
C THR A 85 -21.14 -5.36 18.35
N PRO A 86 -20.94 -4.04 18.22
CA PRO A 86 -20.62 -3.19 19.37
C PRO A 86 -21.64 -3.39 20.50
N PRO A 87 -21.21 -3.36 21.78
CA PRO A 87 -22.12 -3.43 22.91
C PRO A 87 -23.07 -2.22 22.93
N ASP A 88 -24.29 -2.42 23.44
CA ASP A 88 -25.26 -1.34 23.65
C ASP A 88 -24.67 -0.32 24.64
N GLU A 89 -24.31 0.88 24.17
CA GLU A 89 -23.80 1.99 25.00
C GLU A 89 -24.76 2.33 26.17
N LEU A 90 -26.06 2.03 26.03
CA LEU A 90 -27.11 2.23 27.05
C LEU A 90 -27.15 1.17 28.16
N LYS A 91 -26.49 0.01 27.99
CA LYS A 91 -26.45 -1.08 29.00
C LYS A 91 -25.11 -1.18 29.70
N ALA A 92 -24.06 -0.60 29.12
CA ALA A 92 -22.74 -0.50 29.71
C ALA A 92 -22.73 0.69 30.67
N GLY A 93 -23.13 0.49 31.93
CA GLY A 93 -22.88 1.47 32.98
C GLY A 93 -21.38 1.72 33.20
N ASP A 94 -21.03 2.67 34.06
CA ASP A 94 -19.64 3.11 34.35
C ASP A 94 -18.67 1.98 34.78
N ALA A 95 -19.18 0.79 35.10
CA ALA A 95 -18.39 -0.40 35.46
C ALA A 95 -17.88 -1.24 34.27
N ALA A 96 -18.26 -0.90 33.02
CA ALA A 96 -17.89 -1.67 31.82
C ALA A 96 -16.56 -1.23 31.16
N SER A 97 -15.90 -0.17 31.66
CA SER A 97 -14.69 0.39 31.03
C SER A 97 -13.45 -0.50 31.13
N ASP A 98 -13.41 -1.45 32.07
CA ASP A 98 -12.20 -2.21 32.43
C ASP A 98 -12.23 -3.69 32.01
N THR A 99 -13.28 -4.14 31.29
CA THR A 99 -13.42 -5.55 30.89
C THR A 99 -13.28 -5.73 29.38
N PHE A 100 -12.30 -6.54 28.97
CA PHE A 100 -12.12 -6.95 27.57
C PHE A 100 -13.33 -7.77 27.10
N THR A 101 -14.05 -7.27 26.09
CA THR A 101 -15.31 -7.87 25.63
C THR A 101 -15.12 -8.80 24.43
N ALA A 102 -16.15 -9.58 24.10
CA ALA A 102 -16.18 -10.35 22.85
C ALA A 102 -16.07 -9.47 21.60
N TRP A 103 -16.55 -8.22 21.67
CA TRP A 103 -16.38 -7.23 20.62
C TRP A 103 -14.90 -6.79 20.48
N ASP A 104 -14.19 -6.60 21.59
CA ASP A 104 -12.76 -6.28 21.56
C ASP A 104 -11.92 -7.42 20.99
N LEU A 105 -12.27 -8.67 21.31
CA LEU A 105 -11.65 -9.85 20.70
C LEU A 105 -11.90 -9.90 19.18
N ALA A 106 -13.13 -9.61 18.73
CA ALA A 106 -13.45 -9.58 17.30
C ALA A 106 -12.65 -8.49 16.56
N LYS A 107 -12.50 -7.30 17.16
CA LYS A 107 -11.63 -6.23 16.64
C LYS A 107 -10.17 -6.69 16.55
N ALA A 108 -9.66 -7.40 17.55
CA ALA A 108 -8.28 -7.91 17.53
C ALA A 108 -8.05 -8.89 16.37
N HIS A 109 -8.99 -9.79 16.10
CA HIS A 109 -8.90 -10.70 14.94
C HIS A 109 -8.97 -9.95 13.61
N ALA A 110 -9.86 -8.97 13.48
CA ALA A 110 -9.96 -8.14 12.28
C ALA A 110 -8.68 -7.33 12.03
N ALA A 111 -8.10 -6.73 13.08
CA ALA A 111 -6.84 -6.00 13.02
C ALA A 111 -5.66 -6.93 12.66
N SER A 112 -5.65 -8.16 13.17
CA SER A 112 -4.63 -9.17 12.83
C SER A 112 -4.69 -9.59 11.35
N ASN A 113 -5.90 -9.76 10.81
CA ASN A 113 -6.14 -10.01 9.38
C ASN A 113 -5.63 -8.84 8.52
N ASP A 114 -5.96 -7.61 8.92
CA ASP A 114 -5.51 -6.39 8.24
C ASP A 114 -3.98 -6.25 8.26
N ALA A 115 -3.34 -6.51 9.40
CA ALA A 115 -1.89 -6.48 9.52
C ALA A 115 -1.21 -7.49 8.58
N CYS A 116 -1.76 -8.70 8.45
CA CYS A 116 -1.22 -9.70 7.52
C CYS A 116 -1.44 -9.28 6.05
N LYS A 117 -2.63 -8.76 5.71
CA LYS A 117 -2.90 -8.27 4.35
C LYS A 117 -1.97 -7.11 3.98
N ASN A 118 -1.78 -6.17 4.91
CA ASN A 118 -0.88 -5.06 4.73
C ASN A 118 0.54 -5.55 4.42
N ASN A 119 1.11 -6.39 5.28
CA ASN A 119 2.50 -6.81 5.14
C ASN A 119 2.76 -7.68 3.91
N TYR A 120 1.92 -8.69 3.66
CA TYR A 120 2.17 -9.64 2.56
C TYR A 120 1.67 -9.18 1.19
N VAL A 121 0.66 -8.31 1.14
CA VAL A 121 0.00 -7.93 -0.12
C VAL A 121 0.16 -6.45 -0.42
N LEU A 122 -0.23 -5.54 0.48
CA LEU A 122 -0.21 -4.11 0.18
C LEU A 122 1.20 -3.53 0.18
N HIS A 123 2.03 -3.96 1.13
CA HIS A 123 3.41 -3.50 1.30
C HIS A 123 4.36 -4.40 0.51
N TRP A 124 4.56 -5.66 0.88
CA TRP A 124 5.51 -6.53 0.17
C TRP A 124 5.18 -6.70 -1.32
N LEU A 125 3.99 -7.25 -1.64
CA LEU A 125 3.70 -7.63 -3.03
C LEU A 125 3.55 -6.41 -3.94
N ARG A 126 2.67 -5.46 -3.58
CA ARG A 126 2.32 -4.33 -4.45
C ARG A 126 3.37 -3.23 -4.53
N THR A 127 4.36 -3.21 -3.63
CA THR A 127 5.50 -2.28 -3.73
C THR A 127 6.78 -3.04 -3.99
N HIS A 128 7.36 -3.70 -2.98
CA HIS A 128 8.69 -4.29 -3.06
C HIS A 128 8.81 -5.29 -4.21
N ALA A 129 8.00 -6.33 -4.21
CA ALA A 129 8.13 -7.44 -5.15
C ALA A 129 7.79 -7.04 -6.58
N THR A 130 6.74 -6.24 -6.79
CA THR A 130 6.33 -5.86 -8.15
C THR A 130 7.18 -4.74 -8.76
N MET A 131 7.87 -3.94 -7.95
CA MET A 131 8.77 -2.92 -8.47
C MET A 131 10.15 -3.48 -8.87
N GLU A 132 10.63 -4.55 -8.24
CA GLU A 132 11.95 -5.13 -8.53
C GLU A 132 12.16 -5.52 -10.01
N PRO A 133 11.20 -6.16 -10.70
CA PRO A 133 11.33 -6.41 -12.14
C PRO A 133 11.42 -5.14 -13.00
N VAL A 134 10.69 -4.08 -12.62
CA VAL A 134 10.73 -2.77 -13.30
C VAL A 134 12.12 -2.16 -13.19
N VAL A 135 12.72 -2.21 -11.98
CA VAL A 135 14.07 -1.71 -11.70
C VAL A 135 15.12 -2.49 -12.49
N LEU A 136 15.04 -3.83 -12.49
CA LEU A 136 15.99 -4.68 -13.18
C LEU A 136 15.97 -4.44 -14.70
N ALA A 137 14.78 -4.44 -15.31
CA ALA A 137 14.62 -4.20 -16.74
C ALA A 137 15.12 -2.79 -17.12
N ALA A 138 14.84 -1.77 -16.31
CA ALA A 138 15.28 -0.40 -16.59
C ALA A 138 16.81 -0.30 -16.67
N ASN A 139 17.54 -0.95 -15.77
CA ASN A 139 19.01 -0.98 -15.79
C ASN A 139 19.60 -1.86 -16.90
N ARG A 140 18.83 -2.80 -17.44
CA ARG A 140 19.27 -3.73 -18.49
C ARG A 140 19.01 -3.19 -19.90
N GLN A 141 17.91 -2.47 -20.09
CA GLN A 141 17.42 -2.10 -21.42
C GLN A 141 17.56 -0.61 -21.75
N MET A 142 17.61 0.27 -20.75
CA MET A 142 17.76 1.71 -20.99
C MET A 142 19.15 2.19 -20.60
N SER A 143 19.76 2.98 -21.48
CA SER A 143 21.01 3.67 -21.22
C SER A 143 20.89 4.62 -20.04
N VAL A 144 21.99 4.86 -19.32
CA VAL A 144 22.06 5.91 -18.28
C VAL A 144 21.77 7.32 -18.85
N LEU A 145 21.87 7.49 -20.17
CA LEU A 145 21.53 8.72 -20.86
C LEU A 145 20.04 8.83 -21.23
N HIS A 146 19.31 7.71 -21.24
CA HIS A 146 17.91 7.64 -21.64
C HIS A 146 17.03 8.53 -20.75
N PRO A 147 16.12 9.35 -21.32
CA PRO A 147 15.33 10.29 -20.53
C PRO A 147 14.45 9.58 -19.49
N ILE A 148 13.77 8.50 -19.86
CA ILE A 148 12.93 7.74 -18.92
C ILE A 148 13.75 7.04 -17.83
N HIS A 149 14.98 6.59 -18.14
CA HIS A 149 15.88 6.07 -17.11
C HIS A 149 16.25 7.17 -16.12
N LYS A 150 16.59 8.37 -16.58
CA LYS A 150 16.87 9.52 -15.71
C LYS A 150 15.67 9.97 -14.88
N LEU A 151 14.46 9.88 -15.44
CA LEU A 151 13.22 10.16 -14.74
C LEU A 151 13.03 9.19 -13.57
N LEU A 152 13.11 7.88 -13.85
CA LEU A 152 12.72 6.83 -12.89
C LEU A 152 13.83 6.43 -11.90
N LYS A 153 15.12 6.59 -12.26
CA LYS A 153 16.25 6.13 -11.45
C LYS A 153 16.22 6.55 -9.96
N PRO A 154 15.87 7.81 -9.59
CA PRO A 154 15.77 8.19 -8.18
C PRO A 154 14.72 7.39 -7.41
N HIS A 155 13.67 6.94 -8.10
CA HIS A 155 12.58 6.15 -7.53
C HIS A 155 12.90 4.65 -7.39
N PHE A 156 14.09 4.24 -7.84
CA PHE A 156 14.60 2.87 -7.73
C PHE A 156 15.68 2.71 -6.65
N ARG A 157 16.08 3.82 -5.99
CA ARG A 157 17.18 3.82 -5.04
C ARG A 157 16.93 2.82 -3.91
N ASN A 158 17.93 1.99 -3.62
CA ASN A 158 17.95 0.94 -2.60
C ASN A 158 16.92 -0.20 -2.74
N THR A 159 15.96 -0.13 -3.67
CA THR A 159 14.90 -1.15 -3.79
C THR A 159 15.44 -2.57 -3.92
N LEU A 160 16.48 -2.80 -4.74
CA LEU A 160 17.09 -4.12 -4.90
C LEU A 160 17.82 -4.60 -3.63
N ASP A 161 18.50 -3.71 -2.93
CA ASP A 161 19.26 -4.03 -1.70
C ASP A 161 18.31 -4.34 -0.53
N THR A 162 17.29 -3.51 -0.36
CA THR A 162 16.22 -3.71 0.63
C THR A 162 15.47 -5.00 0.36
N ASN A 163 15.09 -5.28 -0.89
CA ASN A 163 14.42 -6.54 -1.24
C ASN A 163 15.32 -7.75 -1.02
N SER A 164 16.61 -7.65 -1.35
CA SER A 164 17.59 -8.70 -1.06
C SER A 164 17.66 -8.97 0.44
N THR A 165 17.76 -7.94 1.26
CA THR A 165 17.75 -8.07 2.72
C THR A 165 16.44 -8.69 3.22
N ALA A 166 15.29 -8.23 2.72
CA ALA A 166 13.99 -8.75 3.09
C ALA A 166 13.86 -10.25 2.81
N ARG A 167 14.40 -10.75 1.68
CA ARG A 167 14.45 -12.19 1.38
C ARG A 167 15.26 -13.00 2.41
N HIS A 168 16.30 -12.41 3.02
CA HIS A 168 17.18 -13.12 3.95
C HIS A 168 16.71 -13.13 5.41
N ILE A 169 15.97 -12.10 5.84
CA ILE A 169 15.61 -11.93 7.27
C ILE A 169 14.13 -11.67 7.53
N VAL A 170 13.36 -11.22 6.53
CA VAL A 170 11.97 -10.79 6.71
C VAL A 170 10.97 -11.83 6.18
N ILE A 171 11.05 -12.15 4.89
CA ILE A 171 10.04 -12.95 4.16
C ILE A 171 10.54 -14.33 3.69
N GLY A 172 11.83 -14.65 3.90
CA GLY A 172 12.39 -15.95 3.54
C GLY A 172 11.67 -17.09 4.26
N SER A 173 11.72 -18.30 3.71
CA SER A 173 11.33 -19.51 4.46
C SER A 173 12.36 -19.78 5.57
N GLY A 174 11.92 -20.38 6.68
CA GLY A 174 12.87 -20.88 7.67
C GLY A 174 13.90 -21.85 7.08
N ASP A 175 15.15 -21.73 7.52
CA ASP A 175 16.28 -22.48 7.00
C ASP A 175 17.22 -22.98 8.10
N GLU A 176 17.84 -24.15 7.88
CA GLU A 176 18.87 -24.68 8.76
C GLU A 176 20.20 -23.97 8.49
N ARG A 177 20.73 -23.29 9.50
CA ARG A 177 21.98 -22.54 9.43
C ARG A 177 23.16 -23.41 9.83
N GLN A 178 24.37 -22.94 9.49
CA GLN A 178 25.61 -23.59 9.88
C GLN A 178 25.63 -23.85 11.40
N GLY A 179 25.90 -25.11 11.78
CA GLY A 179 25.88 -25.55 13.18
C GLY A 179 24.58 -26.18 13.66
N GLY A 180 23.59 -26.39 12.77
CA GLY A 180 22.34 -27.10 13.07
C GLY A 180 21.26 -26.23 13.72
N ALA A 181 21.43 -24.91 13.72
CA ALA A 181 20.43 -23.97 14.24
C ALA A 181 19.36 -23.69 13.17
N PHE A 182 18.08 -23.84 13.51
CA PHE A 182 16.98 -23.50 12.60
C PHE A 182 16.57 -22.03 12.79
N TYR A 183 16.66 -21.22 11.73
CA TYR A 183 16.26 -19.82 11.76
C TYR A 183 14.92 -19.66 11.07
N ARG A 184 13.98 -18.95 11.70
CA ARG A 184 12.71 -18.53 11.09
C ARG A 184 12.72 -17.02 10.88
N ASN A 185 12.28 -16.60 9.71
CA ASN A 185 12.25 -15.19 9.34
C ASN A 185 11.14 -14.44 10.09
N MET A 186 11.27 -13.12 10.19
CA MET A 186 10.39 -12.27 11.00
C MET A 186 8.91 -12.46 10.67
N HIS A 187 8.55 -12.50 9.40
CA HIS A 187 7.13 -12.59 9.01
C HIS A 187 6.51 -13.95 9.39
N GLU A 188 7.28 -15.04 9.33
CA GLU A 188 6.82 -16.38 9.70
C GLU A 188 6.50 -16.47 11.21
N VAL A 189 7.28 -15.78 12.04
CA VAL A 189 7.12 -15.83 13.51
C VAL A 189 6.19 -14.75 14.06
N ASN A 190 6.00 -13.63 13.36
CA ASN A 190 5.22 -12.49 13.87
C ASN A 190 3.78 -12.47 13.38
N PHE A 191 3.47 -13.06 12.21
CA PHE A 191 2.13 -13.08 11.64
C PHE A 191 1.45 -14.43 11.80
N PHE A 192 0.12 -14.43 11.93
CA PHE A 192 -0.64 -15.67 12.13
C PHE A 192 -0.56 -16.62 10.93
N THR A 193 -0.27 -16.10 9.74
CA THR A 193 -0.16 -16.87 8.50
C THR A 193 1.01 -17.87 8.53
N GLY A 194 2.02 -17.62 9.37
CA GLY A 194 3.19 -18.47 9.50
C GLY A 194 3.85 -18.74 8.15
N LYS A 195 4.26 -19.99 7.94
CA LYS A 195 4.92 -20.44 6.69
C LYS A 195 4.08 -20.30 5.43
N TYR A 196 2.77 -20.07 5.55
CA TYR A 196 1.87 -19.90 4.40
C TYR A 196 1.79 -18.47 3.90
N GLY A 197 2.35 -17.48 4.60
CA GLY A 197 2.20 -16.06 4.24
C GLY A 197 2.68 -15.73 2.83
N MET A 198 3.82 -16.26 2.40
CA MET A 198 4.34 -16.04 1.04
C MET A 198 3.56 -16.81 -0.03
N GLU A 199 3.03 -18.00 0.29
CA GLU A 199 2.11 -18.74 -0.60
C GLU A 199 0.82 -17.92 -0.82
N MET A 200 0.28 -17.32 0.25
CA MET A 200 -0.88 -16.42 0.17
C MET A 200 -0.59 -15.15 -0.65
N SER A 201 0.61 -14.57 -0.50
CA SER A 201 1.07 -13.43 -1.29
C SER A 201 1.14 -13.79 -2.79
N SER A 202 1.72 -14.93 -3.13
CA SER A 202 1.76 -15.45 -4.51
C SER A 202 0.35 -15.68 -5.08
N LYS A 203 -0.58 -16.23 -4.29
CA LYS A 203 -1.97 -16.36 -4.74
C LYS A 203 -2.65 -15.02 -4.97
N ALA A 204 -2.36 -14.01 -4.15
CA ALA A 204 -2.87 -12.65 -4.34
C ALA A 204 -2.32 -12.00 -5.63
N TYR A 205 -1.11 -12.36 -6.06
CA TYR A 205 -0.51 -11.89 -7.30
C TYR A 205 -1.28 -12.32 -8.55
N ALA A 206 -2.02 -13.43 -8.51
CA ALA A 206 -2.87 -13.84 -9.64
C ALA A 206 -3.98 -12.82 -9.98
N SER A 207 -4.35 -11.94 -9.04
CA SER A 207 -5.29 -10.83 -9.25
C SER A 207 -4.60 -9.47 -9.38
N TYR A 208 -3.28 -9.46 -9.54
CA TYR A 208 -2.52 -8.25 -9.82
C TYR A 208 -2.90 -7.70 -11.19
N ASN A 209 -3.06 -6.38 -11.24
CA ASN A 209 -3.28 -5.62 -12.45
C ASN A 209 -2.56 -4.29 -12.29
N PHE A 210 -1.56 -4.05 -13.13
CA PHE A 210 -0.71 -2.86 -13.05
C PHE A 210 -1.50 -1.57 -13.20
N THR A 211 -2.47 -1.51 -14.13
CA THR A 211 -3.22 -0.28 -14.40
C THR A 211 -4.18 0.08 -13.27
N GLU A 212 -4.64 -0.90 -12.50
CA GLU A 212 -5.48 -0.65 -11.32
C GLU A 212 -4.70 -0.11 -10.12
N LEU A 213 -3.37 -0.06 -10.19
CA LEU A 213 -2.51 0.54 -9.16
C LEU A 213 -2.30 2.04 -9.35
N ALA A 214 -2.70 2.60 -10.51
CA ALA A 214 -2.84 4.04 -10.66
C ALA A 214 -3.85 4.55 -9.61
N PHE A 215 -3.50 5.64 -8.91
CA PHE A 215 -4.23 6.00 -7.69
C PHE A 215 -5.74 6.27 -7.90
N PRO A 216 -6.14 7.03 -8.93
CA PRO A 216 -7.56 7.18 -9.32
C PRO A 216 -8.28 5.84 -9.56
N ASN A 217 -7.64 4.93 -10.30
CA ASN A 217 -8.21 3.63 -10.65
C ASN A 217 -8.45 2.79 -9.39
N GLU A 218 -7.52 2.82 -8.44
CA GLU A 218 -7.59 2.09 -7.19
C GLU A 218 -8.78 2.54 -6.33
N LEU A 219 -8.97 3.86 -6.19
CA LEU A 219 -10.08 4.44 -5.43
C LEU A 219 -11.45 4.09 -6.04
N ILE A 220 -11.56 4.17 -7.37
CA ILE A 220 -12.78 3.80 -8.10
C ILE A 220 -13.05 2.30 -7.98
N LYS A 221 -12.02 1.46 -8.17
CA LYS A 221 -12.14 -0.01 -8.08
C LYS A 221 -12.66 -0.45 -6.72
N ARG A 222 -12.23 0.20 -5.63
CA ARG A 222 -12.73 -0.08 -4.27
C ARG A 222 -14.13 0.48 -4.00
N GLY A 223 -14.69 1.25 -4.91
CA GLY A 223 -15.98 1.91 -4.74
C GLY A 223 -15.96 3.00 -3.68
N VAL A 224 -14.81 3.65 -3.45
CA VAL A 224 -14.69 4.80 -2.53
C VAL A 224 -14.61 6.15 -3.25
N ALA A 225 -14.56 6.12 -4.58
CA ALA A 225 -14.64 7.30 -5.45
C ALA A 225 -15.44 7.00 -6.73
N ARG A 226 -15.93 8.06 -7.39
CA ARG A 226 -16.62 8.02 -8.69
C ARG A 226 -16.09 9.11 -9.61
N GLY A 227 -16.18 8.88 -10.91
CA GLY A 227 -15.78 9.85 -11.93
C GLY A 227 -14.89 9.23 -13.00
N ASP A 228 -14.24 10.08 -13.77
CA ASP A 228 -13.27 9.67 -14.79
C ASP A 228 -11.88 9.53 -14.14
N PRO A 229 -11.26 8.33 -14.13
CA PRO A 229 -9.93 8.16 -13.58
C PRO A 229 -8.84 9.00 -14.27
N LYS A 230 -9.06 9.42 -15.53
CA LYS A 230 -8.12 10.27 -16.24
C LYS A 230 -8.11 11.71 -15.71
N LYS A 231 -9.13 12.09 -14.95
CA LYS A 231 -9.32 13.42 -14.37
C LYS A 231 -9.36 13.34 -12.84
N ALA A 232 -8.19 13.04 -12.26
CA ALA A 232 -8.05 12.79 -10.82
C ALA A 232 -8.60 13.95 -9.95
N GLU A 233 -8.46 15.18 -10.44
CA GLU A 233 -8.93 16.42 -9.83
C GLU A 233 -10.46 16.61 -9.83
N GLU A 234 -11.17 15.91 -10.73
CA GLU A 234 -12.64 15.93 -10.81
C GLU A 234 -13.29 14.75 -10.07
N LEU A 235 -12.50 13.84 -9.47
CA LEU A 235 -13.04 12.67 -8.79
C LEU A 235 -13.88 13.02 -7.57
N GLU A 236 -15.05 12.40 -7.48
CA GLU A 236 -15.90 12.47 -6.31
C GLU A 236 -15.52 11.39 -5.30
N LEU A 237 -14.92 11.77 -4.18
CA LEU A 237 -14.77 10.89 -3.02
C LEU A 237 -16.13 10.66 -2.34
N LEU A 238 -16.47 9.40 -2.04
CA LEU A 238 -17.69 9.07 -1.31
C LEU A 238 -17.54 9.29 0.20
N ILE A 239 -16.31 9.15 0.72
CA ILE A 239 -15.92 9.56 2.06
C ILE A 239 -15.17 10.90 1.92
N LYS A 240 -15.84 12.02 2.21
CA LYS A 240 -15.33 13.37 1.92
C LYS A 240 -14.04 13.68 2.68
N ASP A 241 -13.99 13.34 3.97
CA ASP A 241 -12.78 13.44 4.80
C ASP A 241 -12.05 12.09 4.87
N TYR A 242 -11.55 11.58 3.72
CA TYR A 242 -10.70 10.39 3.70
C TYR A 242 -9.22 10.81 3.53
N PRO A 243 -8.41 10.88 4.60
CA PRO A 243 -7.11 11.56 4.56
C PRO A 243 -6.15 10.99 3.52
N TYR A 244 -6.08 9.66 3.40
CA TYR A 244 -5.27 8.98 2.39
C TYR A 244 -5.69 9.34 0.96
N ALA A 245 -7.00 9.38 0.67
CA ALA A 245 -7.51 9.72 -0.66
C ALA A 245 -7.35 11.21 -0.98
N VAL A 246 -7.69 12.08 -0.03
CA VAL A 246 -7.61 13.54 -0.20
C VAL A 246 -6.17 13.98 -0.44
N ASP A 247 -5.24 13.57 0.41
CA ASP A 247 -3.84 13.98 0.27
C ASP A 247 -3.15 13.24 -0.89
N GLY A 248 -3.51 11.97 -1.10
CA GLY A 248 -2.96 11.15 -2.17
C GLY A 248 -3.33 11.66 -3.57
N LEU A 249 -4.54 12.21 -3.75
CA LEU A 249 -4.97 12.73 -5.05
C LEU A 249 -4.16 13.98 -5.43
N GLU A 250 -3.83 14.84 -4.47
CA GLU A 250 -2.97 16.00 -4.74
C GLU A 250 -1.55 15.58 -5.15
N ILE A 251 -0.99 14.58 -4.46
CA ILE A 251 0.34 14.04 -4.81
C ILE A 251 0.30 13.36 -6.17
N TRP A 252 -0.70 12.54 -6.44
CA TRP A 252 -0.88 11.88 -7.73
C TRP A 252 -0.96 12.90 -8.87
N THR A 253 -1.78 13.95 -8.72
CA THR A 253 -1.89 15.01 -9.72
C THR A 253 -0.54 15.72 -9.93
N ALA A 254 0.18 16.06 -8.87
CA ALA A 254 1.50 16.67 -8.98
C ALA A 254 2.52 15.76 -9.70
N ILE A 255 2.52 14.45 -9.41
CA ILE A 255 3.36 13.46 -10.09
C ILE A 255 2.99 13.41 -11.58
N LYS A 256 1.71 13.28 -11.89
CA LYS A 256 1.24 13.11 -13.27
C LYS A 256 1.53 14.34 -14.12
N GLU A 257 1.35 15.54 -13.58
CA GLU A 257 1.75 16.80 -14.22
C GLU A 257 3.27 16.82 -14.49
N TRP A 258 4.09 16.51 -13.48
CA TRP A 258 5.55 16.44 -13.63
C TRP A 258 5.98 15.47 -14.74
N VAL A 259 5.43 14.26 -14.74
CA VAL A 259 5.74 13.25 -15.75
C VAL A 259 5.28 13.68 -17.14
N THR A 260 4.11 14.32 -17.23
CA THR A 260 3.57 14.86 -18.49
C THR A 260 4.51 15.92 -19.07
N ASP A 261 4.89 16.91 -18.26
CA ASP A 261 5.78 18.00 -18.66
C ASP A 261 7.17 17.46 -19.05
N TYR A 262 7.66 16.45 -18.31
CA TYR A 262 8.92 15.78 -18.63
C TYR A 262 8.87 15.03 -19.96
N CYS A 263 7.83 14.22 -20.18
CA CYS A 263 7.66 13.45 -21.42
C CYS A 263 7.49 14.38 -22.63
N ALA A 264 6.77 15.50 -22.48
CA ALA A 264 6.59 16.49 -23.53
C ALA A 264 7.91 17.13 -24.02
N ILE A 265 8.98 17.10 -23.22
CA ILE A 265 10.31 17.59 -23.63
C ILE A 265 11.02 16.61 -24.57
N TYR A 266 10.91 15.31 -24.30
CA TYR A 266 11.69 14.27 -24.99
C TYR A 266 10.92 13.50 -26.07
N TYR A 267 9.59 13.45 -25.95
CA TYR A 267 8.68 12.81 -26.91
C TYR A 267 7.73 13.84 -27.54
N ALA A 268 8.26 15.03 -27.86
CA ALA A 268 7.49 16.14 -28.43
C ALA A 268 6.88 15.81 -29.82
N ASP A 269 7.48 14.86 -30.54
CA ASP A 269 7.00 14.38 -31.83
C ASP A 269 5.81 13.40 -31.72
N GLY A 270 5.32 13.18 -30.49
CA GLY A 270 4.11 12.41 -30.19
C GLY A 270 4.32 10.90 -30.16
N ASP A 271 3.22 10.17 -30.31
CA ASP A 271 3.15 8.71 -30.13
C ASP A 271 4.15 7.93 -31.00
N GLY A 272 4.43 8.42 -32.22
CA GLY A 272 5.41 7.81 -33.11
C GLY A 272 6.83 7.79 -32.52
N ALA A 273 7.20 8.77 -31.69
CA ALA A 273 8.49 8.78 -31.00
C ALA A 273 8.56 7.74 -29.88
N VAL A 274 7.45 7.50 -29.17
CA VAL A 274 7.35 6.47 -28.13
C VAL A 274 7.41 5.07 -28.76
N ALA A 275 6.60 4.83 -29.79
CA ALA A 275 6.56 3.55 -30.50
C ALA A 275 7.89 3.23 -31.21
N GLY A 276 8.63 4.24 -31.65
CA GLY A 276 9.93 4.11 -32.32
C GLY A 276 11.14 3.98 -31.38
N ASP A 277 10.98 4.19 -30.07
CA ASP A 277 12.08 4.15 -29.10
C ASP A 277 12.45 2.70 -28.72
N SER A 278 13.51 2.18 -29.32
CA SER A 278 13.90 0.77 -29.13
C SER A 278 14.31 0.42 -27.69
N GLU A 279 14.90 1.35 -26.94
CA GLU A 279 15.29 1.08 -25.54
C GLU A 279 14.05 1.03 -24.64
N LEU A 280 13.11 1.96 -24.84
CA LEU A 280 11.83 1.98 -24.14
C LEU A 280 10.98 0.73 -24.44
N GLN A 281 10.88 0.35 -25.72
CA GLN A 281 10.15 -0.86 -26.13
C GLN A 281 10.79 -2.12 -25.53
N ALA A 282 12.11 -2.23 -25.53
CA ALA A 282 12.83 -3.36 -24.94
C ALA A 282 12.63 -3.43 -23.43
N TRP A 283 12.68 -2.28 -22.74
CA TRP A 283 12.40 -2.18 -21.30
C TRP A 283 11.01 -2.70 -20.97
N TRP A 284 9.98 -2.16 -21.60
CA TRP A 284 8.61 -2.52 -21.29
C TRP A 284 8.28 -3.98 -21.67
N SER A 285 8.84 -4.44 -22.78
CA SER A 285 8.76 -5.85 -23.19
C SER A 285 9.39 -6.79 -22.15
N GLU A 286 10.58 -6.46 -21.61
CA GLU A 286 11.21 -7.30 -20.58
C GLU A 286 10.41 -7.26 -19.26
N VAL A 287 9.89 -6.10 -18.85
CA VAL A 287 8.99 -5.99 -17.68
C VAL A 287 7.80 -6.94 -17.82
N ARG A 288 7.09 -6.88 -18.96
CA ARG A 288 5.89 -7.70 -19.19
C ARG A 288 6.19 -9.18 -19.38
N ASN A 289 7.17 -9.52 -20.21
CA ASN A 289 7.35 -10.89 -20.71
C ASN A 289 8.31 -11.73 -19.86
N VAL A 290 9.19 -11.09 -19.09
CA VAL A 290 10.17 -11.75 -18.21
C VAL A 290 9.90 -11.40 -16.77
N GLY A 291 9.87 -10.11 -16.44
CA GLY A 291 9.73 -9.61 -15.08
C GLY A 291 8.42 -10.01 -14.40
N HIS A 292 7.32 -9.82 -15.11
CA HIS A 292 5.96 -10.22 -14.75
C HIS A 292 5.42 -11.30 -15.69
N GLY A 293 6.31 -12.22 -16.11
CA GLY A 293 6.05 -13.21 -17.15
C GLY A 293 4.82 -14.10 -16.91
N ASP A 294 4.46 -14.35 -15.64
CA ASP A 294 3.28 -15.13 -15.25
C ASP A 294 1.95 -14.45 -15.66
N LEU A 295 1.97 -13.12 -15.83
CA LEU A 295 0.82 -12.31 -16.22
C LEU A 295 0.99 -11.66 -17.60
N ARG A 296 1.98 -12.07 -18.40
CA ARG A 296 2.30 -11.43 -19.70
C ARG A 296 1.12 -11.37 -20.68
N ASP A 297 0.21 -12.35 -20.60
CA ASP A 297 -0.93 -12.49 -21.50
C ASP A 297 -2.17 -11.72 -21.01
N ALA A 298 -2.08 -11.04 -19.86
CA ALA A 298 -3.17 -10.25 -19.34
C ALA A 298 -3.48 -9.04 -20.25
N PRO A 299 -4.77 -8.72 -20.49
CA PRO A 299 -5.17 -7.73 -21.49
C PRO A 299 -4.95 -6.28 -21.05
N TRP A 300 -4.64 -6.06 -19.77
CA TRP A 300 -4.55 -4.73 -19.17
C TRP A 300 -3.16 -4.12 -19.27
N TRP A 301 -2.16 -4.81 -19.82
CA TRP A 301 -0.83 -4.23 -20.02
C TRP A 301 -0.90 -3.07 -21.03
N PRO A 302 -0.43 -1.86 -20.66
CA PRO A 302 -0.17 -0.79 -21.63
C PRO A 302 0.60 -1.29 -22.83
N ALA A 303 0.21 -0.84 -24.03
CA ALA A 303 0.90 -1.18 -25.26
C ALA A 303 2.27 -0.50 -25.33
N MET A 304 2.41 0.64 -24.63
CA MET A 304 3.61 1.48 -24.63
C MET A 304 3.89 2.06 -26.02
N ASP A 305 2.83 2.41 -26.77
CA ASP A 305 2.92 2.97 -28.12
C ASP A 305 2.45 4.42 -28.21
N SER A 306 2.06 5.03 -27.09
CA SER A 306 1.60 6.41 -26.99
C SER A 306 2.24 7.16 -25.83
N VAL A 307 2.26 8.50 -25.93
CA VAL A 307 2.73 9.37 -24.84
C VAL A 307 1.85 9.19 -23.60
N ASP A 308 0.54 9.00 -23.77
CA ASP A 308 -0.40 8.74 -22.68
C ASP A 308 -0.05 7.47 -21.91
N ASP A 309 0.25 6.36 -22.62
CA ASP A 309 0.67 5.10 -22.00
C ASP A 309 1.97 5.27 -21.18
N LEU A 310 2.93 6.00 -21.74
CA LEU A 310 4.21 6.27 -21.09
C LEU A 310 4.03 7.13 -19.83
N VAL A 311 3.22 8.18 -19.91
CA VAL A 311 2.92 9.08 -18.79
C VAL A 311 2.20 8.32 -17.67
N GLU A 312 1.16 7.55 -18.00
CA GLU A 312 0.39 6.79 -16.99
C GLU A 312 1.27 5.73 -16.32
N THR A 313 2.08 5.02 -17.11
CA THR A 313 3.01 3.99 -16.61
C THR A 313 4.07 4.59 -15.69
N CYS A 314 4.73 5.67 -16.11
CA CYS A 314 5.75 6.32 -15.30
C CYS A 314 5.15 6.95 -14.03
N SER A 315 3.97 7.57 -14.12
CA SER A 315 3.26 8.13 -12.95
C SER A 315 2.90 7.06 -11.94
N THR A 316 2.44 5.89 -12.42
CA THR A 316 2.14 4.72 -11.58
C THR A 316 3.40 4.18 -10.89
N ILE A 317 4.50 4.03 -11.63
CA ILE A 317 5.80 3.57 -11.08
C ILE A 317 6.31 4.55 -10.01
N ILE A 318 6.26 5.85 -10.27
CA ILE A 318 6.68 6.88 -9.31
C ILE A 318 5.79 6.84 -8.08
N TRP A 319 4.46 6.82 -8.24
CA TRP A 319 3.50 6.70 -7.14
C TRP A 319 3.77 5.48 -6.25
N LEU A 320 3.94 4.29 -6.85
CA LEU A 320 4.23 3.04 -6.15
C LEU A 320 5.58 3.08 -5.43
N GLY A 321 6.60 3.62 -6.10
CA GLY A 321 7.94 3.75 -5.55
C GLY A 321 8.04 4.76 -4.40
N SER A 322 7.07 5.66 -4.24
CA SER A 322 7.18 6.77 -3.30
C SER A 322 5.96 6.89 -2.37
N ALA A 323 4.93 7.65 -2.75
CA ALA A 323 3.80 7.99 -1.89
C ALA A 323 2.98 6.78 -1.45
N TYR A 324 2.76 5.80 -2.33
CA TYR A 324 2.04 4.58 -1.96
C TYR A 324 2.81 3.75 -0.93
N HIS A 325 4.10 3.46 -1.20
CA HIS A 325 4.97 2.75 -0.25
C HIS A 325 5.05 3.50 1.08
N SER A 326 5.20 4.83 1.05
CA SER A 326 5.18 5.68 2.25
C SER A 326 3.92 5.47 3.10
N ALA A 327 2.74 5.51 2.46
CA ALA A 327 1.46 5.37 3.15
C ALA A 327 1.26 3.99 3.80
N VAL A 328 1.82 2.92 3.24
CA VAL A 328 1.68 1.54 3.77
C VAL A 328 2.86 1.09 4.64
N SER A 329 3.97 1.83 4.64
CA SER A 329 5.20 1.51 5.36
C SER A 329 5.40 2.36 6.62
N PHE A 330 5.40 3.69 6.53
CA PHE A 330 5.81 4.53 7.67
C PHE A 330 4.79 4.62 8.81
N GLY A 331 3.53 4.28 8.53
CA GLY A 331 2.51 4.12 9.57
C GLY A 331 2.73 2.89 10.47
N GLN A 332 3.60 1.94 10.08
CA GLN A 332 3.71 0.67 10.77
C GLN A 332 4.11 0.82 12.24
N TYR A 333 5.09 1.65 12.62
CA TYR A 333 5.38 1.82 14.05
C TYR A 333 4.33 2.65 14.78
N ALA A 334 3.87 3.76 14.18
CA ALA A 334 2.91 4.66 14.81
C ALA A 334 1.61 3.94 15.17
N TYR A 335 1.15 3.00 14.33
CA TYR A 335 -0.03 2.20 14.58
C TYR A 335 0.27 0.81 15.18
N ASN A 336 1.39 0.16 14.82
CA ASN A 336 1.73 -1.20 15.26
C ASN A 336 2.72 -1.29 16.44
N GLY A 337 3.26 -0.17 16.92
CA GLY A 337 4.17 -0.12 18.06
C GLY A 337 3.47 -0.39 19.39
N PHE A 338 2.18 -0.03 19.49
CA PHE A 338 1.31 -0.46 20.58
C PHE A 338 0.60 -1.76 20.18
N VAL A 339 1.21 -2.88 20.59
CA VAL A 339 0.82 -4.26 20.24
C VAL A 339 -0.70 -4.52 20.33
N PRO A 340 -1.45 -4.03 21.35
CA PRO A 340 -2.90 -4.21 21.41
C PRO A 340 -3.70 -3.48 20.31
N ASN A 341 -3.16 -2.41 19.71
CA ASN A 341 -3.78 -1.70 18.57
C ASN A 341 -3.50 -2.44 17.27
N ARG A 342 -2.23 -2.79 17.01
CA ARG A 342 -1.77 -3.67 15.92
C ARG A 342 -0.38 -4.23 16.32
N PRO A 343 -0.05 -5.52 16.24
CA PRO A 343 1.27 -6.00 16.70
C PRO A 343 2.36 -6.11 15.61
N THR A 344 3.62 -5.74 15.96
CA THR A 344 4.97 -6.23 15.50
C THR A 344 5.95 -5.33 14.67
N MET A 345 6.70 -4.42 15.36
CA MET A 345 8.05 -3.75 15.21
C MET A 345 8.71 -3.22 13.88
N ASN A 346 9.53 -2.12 13.97
CA ASN A 346 10.29 -1.40 12.89
C ASN A 346 11.76 -0.96 13.26
N PRO A 347 12.59 -0.53 12.27
CA PRO A 347 13.73 0.41 12.41
C PRO A 347 13.42 1.87 11.96
N PRO A 348 14.25 2.88 12.31
CA PRO A 348 14.03 4.32 12.01
C PRO A 348 14.40 4.75 10.57
N VAL A 349 13.81 5.86 10.09
CA VAL A 349 14.24 6.60 8.87
C VAL A 349 15.65 7.14 9.10
N LYS A 350 16.60 6.81 8.20
CA LYS A 350 17.99 7.24 8.33
C LYS A 350 18.14 8.71 7.91
N PRO A 351 18.85 9.54 8.70
CA PRO A 351 19.26 10.87 8.25
C PRO A 351 20.03 10.80 6.92
N GLY A 352 19.57 11.54 5.90
CA GLY A 352 20.20 11.59 4.58
C GLY A 352 19.55 10.77 3.46
N GLU A 353 18.38 10.15 3.70
CA GLU A 353 17.57 9.58 2.62
C GLU A 353 16.91 10.69 1.78
N PRO A 354 17.02 10.68 0.44
CA PRO A 354 16.39 11.71 -0.41
C PRO A 354 14.87 11.62 -0.38
N LEU A 355 14.20 12.72 -0.02
CA LEU A 355 12.75 12.82 -0.05
C LEU A 355 12.23 13.06 -1.48
N MET A 356 10.93 12.90 -1.68
CA MET A 356 10.25 13.12 -2.94
C MET A 356 10.60 14.49 -3.52
N GLY A 357 11.04 14.49 -4.79
CA GLY A 357 11.44 15.69 -5.51
C GLY A 357 12.87 16.17 -5.23
N GLU A 358 13.55 15.63 -4.21
CA GLU A 358 14.97 15.86 -3.96
C GLU A 358 15.83 14.92 -4.80
N ARG A 359 16.92 15.42 -5.38
CA ARG A 359 17.92 14.59 -6.05
C ARG A 359 19.30 14.91 -5.46
N PRO A 360 20.17 13.92 -5.21
CA PRO A 360 21.54 14.20 -4.75
C PRO A 360 22.37 15.01 -5.76
N ASP A 361 21.95 15.06 -7.03
CA ASP A 361 22.63 15.67 -8.18
C ASP A 361 21.79 16.75 -8.90
N THR A 362 20.95 17.49 -8.16
CA THR A 362 19.91 18.40 -8.69
C THR A 362 20.36 19.38 -9.78
N GLU A 363 21.61 19.87 -9.76
CA GLU A 363 22.11 20.86 -10.71
C GLU A 363 22.75 20.26 -11.98
N GLN A 364 23.08 18.96 -12.01
CA GLN A 364 23.83 18.33 -13.10
C GLN A 364 23.24 17.01 -13.63
N TRP A 365 22.12 16.54 -13.08
CA TRP A 365 21.51 15.26 -13.49
C TRP A 365 21.01 15.28 -14.95
N THR A 366 20.70 16.47 -15.48
CA THR A 366 20.36 16.68 -16.88
C THR A 366 20.97 17.99 -17.38
N SER A 367 21.45 17.99 -18.62
CA SER A 367 21.87 19.20 -19.32
C SER A 367 20.67 19.97 -19.92
N GLU A 368 19.46 19.39 -19.89
CA GLU A 368 18.25 19.99 -20.45
C GLU A 368 17.60 20.95 -19.44
N GLN A 369 17.69 22.25 -19.71
CA GLN A 369 17.19 23.29 -18.82
C GLN A 369 15.68 23.20 -18.58
N ARG A 370 14.90 22.77 -19.58
CA ARG A 370 13.45 22.62 -19.43
C ARG A 370 13.10 21.52 -18.43
N ALA A 371 13.83 20.41 -18.45
CA ALA A 371 13.64 19.31 -17.51
C ALA A 371 14.03 19.71 -16.08
N ALA A 372 15.10 20.49 -15.92
CA ALA A 372 15.48 21.06 -14.62
C ALA A 372 14.41 22.03 -14.09
N LYS A 373 13.84 22.88 -14.96
CA LYS A 373 12.77 23.81 -14.58
C LYS A 373 11.50 23.08 -14.14
N ALA A 374 11.06 22.07 -14.88
CA ALA A 374 9.86 21.32 -14.54
C ALA A 374 10.03 20.56 -13.20
N LEU A 375 11.25 20.12 -12.84
CA LEU A 375 11.53 19.56 -11.51
C LEU A 375 11.39 20.61 -10.39
N LEU A 376 11.82 21.86 -10.62
CA LEU A 376 11.66 22.94 -9.66
C LEU A 376 10.18 23.28 -9.44
N GLU A 377 9.39 23.28 -10.51
CA GLU A 377 7.93 23.48 -10.44
C GLU A 377 7.25 22.35 -9.66
N PHE A 378 7.65 21.10 -9.90
CA PHE A 378 7.20 19.95 -9.11
C PHE A 378 7.52 20.12 -7.62
N ASN A 379 8.74 20.51 -7.27
CA ASN A 379 9.14 20.76 -5.87
C ASN A 379 8.29 21.85 -5.20
N SER A 380 8.02 22.96 -5.90
CA SER A 380 7.17 24.02 -5.38
C SER A 380 5.73 23.54 -5.12
N LYS A 381 5.20 22.63 -5.94
CA LYS A 381 3.88 22.02 -5.71
C LYS A 381 3.88 21.12 -4.48
N LEU A 382 4.93 20.32 -4.27
CA LEU A 382 5.05 19.48 -3.07
C LEU A 382 5.09 20.30 -1.79
N ASP A 383 5.77 21.45 -1.80
CA ASP A 383 5.82 22.34 -0.63
C ASP A 383 4.43 22.95 -0.34
N ALA A 384 3.67 23.31 -1.38
CA ALA A 384 2.29 23.77 -1.23
C ALA A 384 1.37 22.67 -0.68
N ILE A 385 1.54 21.42 -1.12
CA ILE A 385 0.80 20.26 -0.59
C ILE A 385 1.14 20.03 0.89
N ALA A 386 2.41 20.13 1.28
CA ALA A 386 2.82 19.98 2.68
C ALA A 386 2.11 21.00 3.61
N GLU A 387 2.04 22.27 3.19
CA GLU A 387 1.29 23.29 3.93
C GLU A 387 -0.24 23.03 3.93
N ALA A 388 -0.79 22.53 2.83
CA ALA A 388 -2.20 22.13 2.77
C ALA A 388 -2.53 20.99 3.75
N VAL A 389 -1.70 19.94 3.80
CA VAL A 389 -1.83 18.82 4.75
C VAL A 389 -1.76 19.33 6.18
N LYS A 390 -0.81 20.21 6.50
CA LYS A 390 -0.68 20.84 7.81
C LYS A 390 -1.93 21.64 8.20
N LYS A 391 -2.47 22.43 7.27
CA LYS A 391 -3.70 23.19 7.48
C LYS A 391 -4.90 22.27 7.71
N ARG A 392 -5.04 21.19 6.95
CA ARG A 392 -6.11 20.18 7.14
C ARG A 392 -6.00 19.50 8.50
N ASN A 393 -4.80 19.13 8.92
CA ASN A 393 -4.58 18.50 10.23
C ASN A 393 -4.94 19.42 11.40
N ALA A 394 -4.82 20.74 11.22
CA ALA A 394 -5.21 21.75 12.21
C ALA A 394 -6.72 22.10 12.18
N ASP A 395 -7.48 21.64 11.19
CA ASP A 395 -8.90 21.93 11.07
C ASP A 395 -9.73 20.95 11.92
N GLY A 396 -10.31 21.45 13.02
CA GLY A 396 -11.14 20.66 13.93
C GLY A 396 -12.44 20.14 13.31
N ALA A 397 -12.85 20.60 12.12
CA ALA A 397 -13.97 20.04 11.38
C ALA A 397 -13.63 18.70 10.70
N LEU A 398 -12.35 18.44 10.38
CA LEU A 398 -11.87 17.23 9.70
C LEU A 398 -11.49 16.14 10.72
N ARG A 399 -12.51 15.47 11.24
CA ARG A 399 -12.40 14.54 12.37
C ARG A 399 -11.57 13.30 12.08
N ASN A 400 -11.51 12.82 10.83
CA ASN A 400 -10.78 11.60 10.49
C ASN A 400 -9.26 11.80 10.46
N ARG A 401 -8.78 13.05 10.49
CA ARG A 401 -7.35 13.37 10.36
C ARG A 401 -6.55 13.16 11.63
N ASN A 402 -7.19 13.30 12.79
CA ASN A 402 -6.56 13.11 14.10
C ASN A 402 -7.20 11.94 14.86
N GLY A 403 -8.52 11.77 14.71
CA GLY A 403 -9.30 10.80 15.47
C GLY A 403 -9.22 11.04 16.99
N PRO A 404 -9.74 10.10 17.81
CA PRO A 404 -9.71 10.21 19.26
C PRO A 404 -8.32 10.02 19.89
N VAL A 405 -7.33 9.56 19.11
CA VAL A 405 -5.94 9.37 19.55
C VAL A 405 -5.10 10.64 19.40
N GLU A 406 -5.65 11.70 18.79
CA GLU A 406 -4.99 12.99 18.58
C GLU A 406 -3.66 12.90 17.81
N VAL A 407 -3.58 11.95 16.87
CA VAL A 407 -2.40 11.75 16.01
C VAL A 407 -2.70 12.24 14.60
N PRO A 408 -2.06 13.33 14.12
CA PRO A 408 -2.35 13.89 12.81
C PRO A 408 -1.89 12.99 11.65
N TYR A 409 -2.71 12.87 10.62
CA TYR A 409 -2.39 12.14 9.41
C TYR A 409 -1.32 12.87 8.59
N THR A 410 -0.11 12.32 8.58
CA THR A 410 1.09 12.93 7.99
C THR A 410 1.86 11.98 7.07
N LEU A 411 1.36 10.75 6.86
CA LEU A 411 2.03 9.72 6.04
C LEU A 411 2.17 10.10 4.55
N LEU A 412 1.36 11.07 4.12
CA LEU A 412 1.40 11.68 2.79
C LEU A 412 1.81 13.17 2.85
N ALA A 413 2.44 13.62 3.94
CA ALA A 413 3.13 14.91 3.93
C ALA A 413 4.43 14.75 3.11
N PRO A 414 4.63 15.47 1.99
CA PRO A 414 5.82 15.29 1.14
C PRO A 414 7.13 15.59 1.88
N ARG A 415 7.10 16.54 2.82
CA ARG A 415 8.23 16.94 3.67
C ARG A 415 8.06 16.39 5.08
N ALA A 416 9.15 15.88 5.65
CA ALA A 416 9.20 15.54 7.07
C ALA A 416 9.24 16.82 7.91
N ASP A 417 8.60 16.80 9.08
CA ASP A 417 8.79 17.86 10.06
C ASP A 417 10.19 17.71 10.71
N PRO A 418 11.10 18.70 10.60
CA PRO A 418 12.42 18.62 11.20
C PRO A 418 12.39 18.44 12.73
N THR A 419 11.28 18.82 13.37
CA THR A 419 11.08 18.69 14.81
C THR A 419 10.55 17.31 15.24
N VAL A 420 10.04 16.52 14.29
CA VAL A 420 9.52 15.16 14.50
C VAL A 420 10.05 14.23 13.39
N PRO A 421 11.36 13.92 13.36
CA PRO A 421 12.05 13.29 12.22
C PRO A 421 11.64 11.84 11.91
N HIS A 422 10.65 11.29 12.63
CA HIS A 422 10.16 9.92 12.48
C HIS A 422 8.71 9.86 11.98
N VAL A 423 8.10 11.00 11.64
CA VAL A 423 6.69 11.10 11.25
C VAL A 423 6.56 12.00 10.02
N GLY A 424 6.07 11.43 8.91
CA GLY A 424 5.92 12.12 7.62
C GLY A 424 7.21 12.17 6.78
N GLY A 425 7.11 12.76 5.59
CA GLY A 425 8.18 12.76 4.58
C GLY A 425 8.06 11.56 3.66
N ILE A 426 7.77 11.81 2.39
CA ILE A 426 7.65 10.74 1.38
C ILE A 426 9.03 10.54 0.74
N PRO A 427 9.68 9.36 0.83
CA PRO A 427 10.92 9.09 0.11
C PRO A 427 10.70 9.02 -1.39
N ASN A 428 11.78 9.16 -2.17
CA ASN A 428 11.69 8.93 -3.62
C ASN A 428 11.42 7.47 -3.99
N SER A 429 11.88 6.51 -3.18
CA SER A 429 11.93 5.09 -3.52
C SER A 429 11.56 4.17 -2.36
N ILE A 430 11.33 2.89 -2.68
CA ILE A 430 11.20 1.80 -1.72
C ILE A 430 12.60 1.51 -1.15
N ALA A 431 12.96 2.22 -0.09
CA ALA A 431 14.29 2.16 0.52
C ALA A 431 14.33 1.40 1.86
N VAL A 432 13.16 1.11 2.46
CA VAL A 432 13.01 0.45 3.76
C VAL A 432 11.89 -0.56 3.79
#